data_AF-N1U2N8-F1
#
_entry.id   AF-N1U2N8-F1
#
_cell.length_a   1.000
_cell.length_b   1.000
_cell.length_c   1.000
_cell.angle_alpha   90.00
_cell.angle_beta   90.00
_cell.angle_gamma   90.00
#
_symmetry.space_group_name_H-M   'P 1'
#
loop_
_entity.id
_entity.type
_entity.pdbx_description
1 polymer ?
#
loop_
_entity_poly.entity_id
_entity_poly.type
_entity_poly.pdbx_seq_one_letter_code
_entity_poly.pdbx_strand_id
1 'polypeptide(L)'
;MPTLLGLNQISYPEGKLKGNDYSGAIFGEKGPESEPIIYTEGRFSESILTKDFKYIRRYPGYDFVRRTREGIPHKMSEELYDLKKDPKELQNVSVVDFQLLSEARSILKENQLNKNAFFLRLPKCEKICEREIRLFAKGGIYRYDFTGSLNVLQEDSKSITLKILNESGNSDQILAVKTVDPSPNFKLQILKNGRPEYYRVGKWGIRSDVATEILLTEPDYVSLGKNPYRYASSETPFLYYHTGFSGGKETEEEVAMGQEVRKILESWGYIHQ
;
A
#
# COMPACT_ATOMS: atom_id res chain seq x y z
N MET A 1 -15.66 10.21 -16.76
CA MET A 1 -16.96 10.37 -16.07
C MET A 1 -17.36 11.84 -15.90
N PRO A 2 -16.55 12.72 -15.25
CA PRO A 2 -16.92 14.13 -15.04
C PRO A 2 -17.31 14.86 -16.33
N THR A 3 -16.50 14.73 -17.38
CA THR A 3 -16.80 15.26 -18.72
C THR A 3 -18.14 14.80 -19.28
N LEU A 4 -18.49 13.52 -19.13
CA LEU A 4 -19.79 13.00 -19.61
C LEU A 4 -20.96 13.61 -18.83
N LEU A 5 -20.81 13.79 -17.51
CA LEU A 5 -21.83 14.44 -16.69
C LEU A 5 -21.98 15.92 -17.06
N GLY A 6 -20.87 16.63 -17.28
CA GLY A 6 -20.85 18.02 -17.73
C GLY A 6 -21.55 18.20 -19.08
N LEU A 7 -21.26 17.33 -20.05
CA LEU A 7 -21.93 17.32 -21.36
C LEU A 7 -23.46 17.12 -21.25
N ASN A 8 -23.93 16.42 -20.21
CA ASN A 8 -25.35 16.18 -19.95
C ASN A 8 -25.95 17.15 -18.92
N GLN A 9 -25.20 18.16 -18.46
CA GLN A 9 -25.62 19.13 -17.43
C GLN A 9 -26.06 18.47 -16.12
N ILE A 10 -25.47 17.32 -15.78
CA ILE A 10 -25.76 16.59 -14.55
C ILE A 10 -24.80 17.06 -13.45
N SER A 11 -25.33 17.74 -12.44
CA SER A 11 -24.55 18.17 -11.28
C SER A 11 -24.16 16.98 -10.40
N TYR A 12 -22.95 17.02 -9.85
CA TYR A 12 -22.48 16.06 -8.85
C TYR A 12 -21.78 16.78 -7.70
N PRO A 13 -21.76 16.20 -6.48
CA PRO A 13 -21.08 16.80 -5.34
C PRO A 13 -19.58 17.00 -5.59
N GLU A 14 -19.07 18.13 -5.13
CA GLU A 14 -17.64 18.45 -5.19
C GLU A 14 -16.81 17.37 -4.47
N GLY A 15 -15.68 16.98 -5.07
CA GLY A 15 -14.80 15.95 -4.53
C GLY A 15 -15.30 14.51 -4.65
N LYS A 16 -16.52 14.26 -5.17
CA LYS A 16 -17.03 12.90 -5.41
C LYS A 16 -16.25 12.19 -6.53
N LEU A 17 -15.80 12.92 -7.53
CA LEU A 17 -15.03 12.41 -8.65
C LEU A 17 -13.63 13.05 -8.63
N LYS A 18 -12.59 12.25 -8.92
CA LYS A 18 -11.20 12.70 -8.89
C LYS A 18 -10.68 13.33 -10.19
N GLY A 19 -11.40 13.18 -11.31
CA GLY A 19 -11.01 13.75 -12.60
C GLY A 19 -11.67 15.10 -12.87
N ASN A 20 -11.09 15.83 -13.81
CA ASN A 20 -11.59 17.12 -14.27
C ASN A 20 -12.73 16.96 -15.30
N ASP A 21 -13.62 17.96 -15.34
CA ASP A 21 -14.64 18.10 -16.37
C ASP A 21 -14.08 18.93 -17.54
N TYR A 22 -13.95 18.29 -18.70
CA TYR A 22 -13.43 18.89 -19.94
C TYR A 22 -14.53 19.32 -20.91
N SER A 23 -15.81 19.28 -20.51
CA SER A 23 -16.95 19.53 -21.41
C SER A 23 -16.89 20.91 -22.06
N GLY A 24 -16.56 21.96 -21.32
CA GLY A 24 -16.37 23.31 -21.86
C GLY A 24 -15.21 23.38 -22.87
N ALA A 25 -14.08 22.76 -22.55
CA ALA A 25 -12.90 22.74 -23.44
C ALA A 25 -13.19 22.05 -24.79
N ILE A 26 -14.04 21.02 -24.80
CA ILE A 26 -14.46 20.32 -26.02
C ILE A 26 -15.22 21.25 -26.97
N PHE A 27 -15.98 22.22 -26.45
CA PHE A 27 -16.71 23.21 -27.24
C PHE A 27 -15.94 24.51 -27.47
N GLY A 28 -14.64 24.54 -27.16
CA GLY A 28 -13.78 25.72 -27.32
C GLY A 28 -13.98 26.79 -26.25
N GLU A 29 -14.68 26.46 -25.17
CA GLU A 29 -14.81 27.31 -23.99
C GLU A 29 -13.61 27.13 -23.04
N LYS A 30 -13.51 28.00 -22.03
CA LYS A 30 -12.47 27.83 -21.00
C LYS A 30 -12.73 26.53 -20.23
N GLY A 31 -11.68 25.73 -20.06
CA GLY A 31 -11.71 24.53 -19.25
C GLY A 31 -10.32 24.10 -18.80
N PRO A 32 -10.22 22.99 -18.04
CA PRO A 32 -8.93 22.45 -17.60
C PRO A 32 -8.07 22.00 -18.79
N GLU A 33 -6.75 22.23 -18.72
CA GLU A 33 -5.80 21.80 -19.76
C GLU A 33 -5.26 20.38 -19.49
N SER A 34 -5.08 20.03 -18.22
CA SER A 34 -4.57 18.74 -17.79
C SER A 34 -5.08 18.39 -16.40
N GLU A 35 -4.94 17.13 -16.01
CA GLU A 35 -5.09 16.75 -14.62
C GLU A 35 -3.91 17.32 -13.81
N PRO A 36 -4.13 17.83 -12.59
CA PRO A 36 -3.04 18.30 -11.75
C PRO A 36 -2.12 17.15 -11.33
N ILE A 37 -2.71 15.98 -11.11
CA ILE A 37 -2.04 14.76 -10.64
C ILE A 37 -2.68 13.56 -11.34
N ILE A 38 -1.86 12.72 -11.97
CA ILE A 38 -2.27 11.42 -12.50
C ILE A 38 -1.57 10.34 -11.70
N TYR A 39 -2.32 9.59 -10.89
CA TYR A 39 -1.85 8.40 -10.21
C TYR A 39 -2.10 7.17 -11.09
N THR A 40 -1.11 6.30 -11.23
CA THR A 40 -1.28 5.00 -11.89
C THR A 40 -0.73 3.87 -11.04
N GLU A 41 -1.44 2.75 -11.07
CA GLU A 41 -1.03 1.50 -10.43
C GLU A 41 -0.89 0.42 -11.50
N GLY A 42 0.30 -0.16 -11.59
CA GLY A 42 0.59 -1.32 -12.42
C GLY A 42 0.71 -2.58 -11.57
N ARG A 43 1.00 -3.71 -12.23
CA ARG A 43 1.10 -5.00 -11.54
C ARG A 43 2.23 -5.06 -10.49
N PHE A 44 3.31 -4.30 -10.72
CA PHE A 44 4.55 -4.38 -9.93
C PHE A 44 5.10 -3.01 -9.52
N SER A 45 4.38 -1.94 -9.85
CA SER A 45 4.86 -0.57 -9.71
C SER A 45 3.69 0.38 -9.64
N GLU A 46 3.96 1.58 -9.15
CA GLU A 46 3.04 2.69 -9.21
C GLU A 46 3.78 3.95 -9.60
N SER A 47 3.04 4.92 -10.10
CA SER A 47 3.61 6.19 -10.48
C SER A 47 2.65 7.34 -10.23
N ILE A 48 3.25 8.52 -10.16
CA ILE A 48 2.53 9.78 -10.17
C ILE A 48 3.14 10.68 -11.23
N LEU A 49 2.28 11.33 -11.99
CA LEU A 49 2.63 12.34 -12.97
C LEU A 49 1.98 13.65 -12.56
N THR A 50 2.78 14.69 -12.44
CA THR A 50 2.33 16.07 -12.25
C THR A 50 2.85 16.92 -13.41
N LYS A 51 2.48 18.20 -13.44
CA LYS A 51 3.07 19.15 -14.39
C LYS A 51 4.59 19.32 -14.19
N ASP A 52 5.07 19.08 -12.97
CA ASP A 52 6.41 19.46 -12.54
C ASP A 52 7.36 18.27 -12.52
N PHE A 53 6.85 17.07 -12.25
CA PHE A 53 7.68 15.88 -12.15
C PHE A 53 6.89 14.60 -12.47
N LYS A 54 7.65 13.53 -12.76
CA LYS A 54 7.15 12.16 -12.80
C LYS A 54 7.94 11.31 -11.82
N TYR A 55 7.24 10.51 -11.03
CA TYR A 55 7.84 9.62 -10.06
C TYR A 55 7.28 8.20 -10.21
N ILE A 56 8.17 7.21 -10.23
CA ILE A 56 7.85 5.80 -10.39
C ILE A 56 8.58 5.03 -9.31
N ARG A 57 7.87 4.08 -8.68
CA ARG A 57 8.49 3.12 -7.78
C ARG A 57 7.94 1.73 -8.00
N ARG A 58 8.78 0.73 -7.75
CA ARG A 58 8.40 -0.69 -7.79
C ARG A 58 8.07 -1.17 -6.38
N TYR A 59 7.21 -2.17 -6.28
CA TYR A 59 6.90 -2.78 -4.99
C TYR A 59 8.09 -3.60 -4.47
N PRO A 60 8.20 -3.77 -3.14
CA PRO A 60 9.18 -4.66 -2.52
C PRO A 60 9.33 -6.00 -3.26
N GLY A 61 10.56 -6.40 -3.57
CA GLY A 61 10.88 -7.66 -4.25
C GLY A 61 10.69 -7.67 -5.76
N TYR A 62 9.97 -6.70 -6.34
CA TYR A 62 9.86 -6.49 -7.78
C TYR A 62 10.83 -5.44 -8.32
N ASP A 63 11.57 -4.82 -7.41
CA ASP A 63 12.66 -3.90 -7.64
C ASP A 63 13.98 -4.62 -7.92
N PHE A 64 14.06 -5.95 -7.85
CA PHE A 64 15.27 -6.68 -8.24
C PHE A 64 15.21 -7.16 -9.70
N VAL A 65 16.24 -6.81 -10.47
CA VAL A 65 16.39 -7.26 -11.87
C VAL A 65 17.68 -8.05 -12.03
N ARG A 66 17.61 -9.12 -12.81
CA ARG A 66 18.78 -9.88 -13.27
C ARG A 66 18.94 -9.66 -14.76
N ARG A 67 20.15 -9.32 -15.21
CA ARG A 67 20.45 -9.19 -16.65
C ARG A 67 20.55 -10.55 -17.36
N THR A 68 20.97 -11.57 -16.63
CA THR A 68 21.08 -12.95 -17.10
C THR A 68 20.52 -13.90 -16.03
N ARG A 69 20.13 -15.12 -16.40
CA ARG A 69 19.55 -16.11 -15.46
C ARG A 69 20.46 -16.42 -14.27
N GLU A 70 21.77 -16.48 -14.52
CA GLU A 70 22.84 -16.75 -13.55
C GLU A 70 23.40 -15.47 -12.90
N GLY A 71 22.98 -14.29 -13.38
CA GLY A 71 23.49 -13.01 -12.91
C GLY A 71 23.05 -12.66 -11.50
N ILE A 72 23.88 -11.86 -10.82
CA ILE A 72 23.57 -11.31 -9.50
C ILE A 72 22.35 -10.37 -9.62
N PRO A 73 21.33 -10.48 -8.76
CA PRO A 73 20.22 -9.54 -8.74
C PRO A 73 20.69 -8.14 -8.37
N HIS A 74 20.24 -7.13 -9.11
CA HIS A 74 20.48 -5.73 -8.82
C HIS A 74 19.18 -5.04 -8.42
N LYS A 75 19.19 -4.32 -7.29
CA LYS A 75 18.06 -3.50 -6.86
C LYS A 75 17.99 -2.25 -7.75
N MET A 76 16.87 -2.07 -8.44
CA MET A 76 16.53 -0.86 -9.15
C MET A 76 16.14 0.22 -8.14
N SER A 77 16.74 1.39 -8.27
CA SER A 77 16.30 2.56 -7.52
C SER A 77 14.92 2.99 -7.99
N GLU A 78 14.27 3.82 -7.17
CA GLU A 78 13.12 4.60 -7.62
C GLU A 78 13.52 5.51 -8.79
N GLU A 79 12.54 5.94 -9.58
CA GLU A 79 12.75 6.80 -10.74
C GLU A 79 12.02 8.13 -10.50
N LEU A 80 12.74 9.24 -10.62
CA LEU A 80 12.21 10.58 -10.47
C LEU A 80 12.75 11.45 -11.60
N TYR A 81 11.86 12.15 -12.29
CA TYR A 81 12.18 13.03 -13.41
C TYR A 81 11.58 14.42 -13.16
N ASP A 82 12.42 15.45 -13.22
CA ASP A 82 12.00 16.86 -13.17
C ASP A 82 11.57 17.29 -14.58
N LEU A 83 10.26 17.36 -14.83
CA LEU A 83 9.71 17.62 -16.16
C LEU A 83 9.88 19.07 -16.61
N LYS A 84 10.18 19.99 -15.69
CA LYS A 84 10.51 21.38 -16.05
C LYS A 84 11.87 21.47 -16.73
N LYS A 85 12.83 20.67 -16.26
CA LYS A 85 14.21 20.66 -16.79
C LYS A 85 14.42 19.59 -17.86
N ASP A 86 13.78 18.44 -17.69
CA ASP A 86 13.93 17.26 -18.52
C ASP A 86 12.57 16.66 -18.89
N PRO A 87 11.82 17.32 -19.80
CA PRO A 87 10.52 16.83 -20.27
C PRO A 87 10.60 15.52 -21.04
N LYS A 88 11.81 15.03 -21.36
CA LYS A 88 12.04 13.77 -22.09
C LYS A 88 12.43 12.61 -21.17
N GLU A 89 12.46 12.81 -19.85
CA GLU A 89 12.72 11.76 -18.86
C GLU A 89 14.06 11.02 -19.08
N LEU A 90 15.09 11.75 -19.50
CA LEU A 90 16.41 11.19 -19.80
C LEU A 90 17.26 10.97 -18.54
N GLN A 91 17.06 11.77 -17.50
CA GLN A 91 17.88 11.76 -16.29
C GLN A 91 17.04 11.49 -15.03
N ASN A 92 17.28 10.33 -14.41
CA ASN A 92 16.73 10.01 -13.09
C ASN A 92 17.44 10.85 -12.00
N VAL A 93 16.70 11.73 -11.33
CA VAL A 93 17.19 12.62 -10.26
C VAL A 93 16.91 12.10 -8.84
N SER A 94 16.39 10.87 -8.69
CA SER A 94 16.02 10.29 -7.37
C SER A 94 17.17 10.23 -6.36
N VAL A 95 18.42 10.12 -6.81
CA VAL A 95 19.60 10.06 -5.93
C VAL A 95 20.28 11.41 -5.72
N VAL A 96 19.78 12.47 -6.36
CA VAL A 96 20.40 13.81 -6.37
C VAL A 96 19.48 14.84 -5.73
N ASP A 97 18.18 14.81 -6.04
CA ASP A 97 17.20 15.76 -5.55
C ASP A 97 16.29 15.14 -4.47
N PHE A 98 16.79 15.13 -3.24
CA PHE A 98 16.07 14.55 -2.10
C PHE A 98 14.82 15.34 -1.71
N GLN A 99 14.78 16.64 -2.01
CA GLN A 99 13.62 17.48 -1.70
C GLN A 99 12.46 17.13 -2.63
N LEU A 100 12.70 17.11 -3.94
CA LEU A 100 11.70 16.71 -4.92
C LEU A 100 11.26 15.25 -4.70
N LEU A 101 12.19 14.36 -4.34
CA LEU A 101 11.86 12.98 -4.01
C LEU A 101 10.93 12.87 -2.80
N SER A 102 11.17 13.65 -1.75
CA SER A 102 10.32 13.66 -0.55
C SER A 102 8.91 14.15 -0.88
N GLU A 103 8.81 15.23 -1.67
CA GLU A 103 7.54 15.76 -2.17
C GLU A 103 6.78 14.71 -3.00
N ALA A 104 7.45 14.10 -3.98
CA ALA A 104 6.88 13.07 -4.84
C ALA A 104 6.35 11.87 -4.02
N ARG A 105 7.09 11.43 -3.00
CA ARG A 105 6.66 10.36 -2.08
C ARG A 105 5.44 10.74 -1.25
N SER A 106 5.32 12.01 -0.82
CA SER A 106 4.14 12.52 -0.10
C SER A 106 2.91 12.54 -0.99
N ILE A 107 3.02 13.15 -2.18
CA ILE A 107 1.94 13.24 -3.16
C ILE A 107 1.48 11.84 -3.57
N LEU A 108 2.42 10.91 -3.79
CA LEU A 108 2.08 9.51 -4.03
C LEU A 108 1.25 8.94 -2.87
N LYS A 109 1.72 9.07 -1.63
CA LYS A 109 1.03 8.55 -0.43
C LYS A 109 -0.40 9.06 -0.30
N GLU A 110 -0.64 10.33 -0.64
CA GLU A 110 -1.96 10.97 -0.56
C GLU A 110 -2.94 10.51 -1.65
N ASN A 111 -2.42 10.06 -2.80
CA ASN A 111 -3.23 9.67 -3.96
C ASN A 111 -3.38 8.15 -4.14
N GLN A 112 -2.68 7.37 -3.33
CA GLN A 112 -2.74 5.90 -3.34
C GLN A 112 -4.16 5.37 -3.14
N LEU A 113 -4.45 4.25 -3.80
CA LEU A 113 -5.67 3.50 -3.53
C LEU A 113 -5.63 2.91 -2.11
N ASN A 114 -6.80 2.84 -1.48
CA ASN A 114 -6.94 2.13 -0.23
C ASN A 114 -6.63 0.64 -0.48
N LYS A 115 -5.70 0.11 0.31
CA LYS A 115 -5.29 -1.30 0.27
C LYS A 115 -5.66 -1.96 1.58
N ASN A 116 -5.91 -3.27 1.51
CA ASN A 116 -5.97 -4.06 2.71
C ASN A 116 -4.60 -4.11 3.37
N ALA A 117 -4.57 -4.17 4.69
CA ALA A 117 -3.31 -4.05 5.42
C ALA A 117 -3.30 -4.82 6.72
N PHE A 118 -2.18 -5.44 7.03
CA PHE A 118 -1.90 -5.91 8.38
C PHE A 118 -1.49 -4.73 9.25
N PHE A 119 -2.19 -4.52 10.35
CA PHE A 119 -1.84 -3.54 11.37
C PHE A 119 -1.31 -4.26 12.59
N LEU A 120 0.00 -4.12 12.82
CA LEU A 120 0.69 -4.62 14.00
C LEU A 120 0.96 -3.46 14.96
N ARG A 121 0.23 -3.42 16.08
CA ARG A 121 0.55 -2.54 17.20
C ARG A 121 1.61 -3.20 18.07
N LEU A 122 2.68 -2.45 18.34
CA LEU A 122 3.75 -2.78 19.25
C LEU A 122 3.62 -1.89 20.49
N PRO A 123 3.31 -2.46 21.66
CA PRO A 123 3.23 -1.69 22.88
C PRO A 123 4.60 -1.13 23.26
N LYS A 124 4.60 0.05 23.88
CA LYS A 124 5.83 0.66 24.41
C LYS A 124 6.59 -0.30 25.33
N CYS A 125 7.91 -0.15 25.38
CA CYS A 125 8.74 -0.88 26.32
C CYS A 125 9.05 -0.02 27.56
N GLU A 126 8.95 -0.61 28.75
CA GLU A 126 9.31 0.05 30.01
C GLU A 126 10.80 0.39 30.09
N LYS A 127 11.63 -0.46 29.47
CA LYS A 127 13.07 -0.27 29.26
C LYS A 127 13.36 -0.30 27.77
N ILE A 128 14.52 0.21 27.36
CA ILE A 128 14.96 0.09 25.95
C ILE A 128 14.89 -1.39 25.56
N CYS A 129 14.18 -1.68 24.47
CA CYS A 129 14.03 -3.02 23.95
C CYS A 129 14.22 -3.01 22.43
N GLU A 130 14.70 -4.14 21.92
CA GLU A 130 14.87 -4.37 20.50
C GLU A 130 13.87 -5.43 20.07
N ARG A 131 13.13 -5.17 19.00
CA ARG A 131 12.21 -6.13 18.39
C ARG A 131 12.63 -6.45 16.97
N GLU A 132 12.78 -7.73 16.69
CA GLU A 132 12.88 -8.24 15.33
C GLU A 132 11.52 -8.78 14.90
N ILE A 133 10.98 -8.23 13.81
CA ILE A 133 9.68 -8.59 13.23
C ILE A 133 9.92 -9.32 11.93
N ARG A 134 9.50 -10.58 11.85
CA ARG A 134 9.52 -11.38 10.62
C ARG A 134 8.08 -11.63 10.21
N LEU A 135 7.65 -11.00 9.12
CA LEU A 135 6.31 -11.15 8.59
C LEU A 135 6.38 -11.76 7.19
N PHE A 136 5.61 -12.81 6.97
CA PHE A 136 5.26 -13.33 5.65
C PHE A 136 3.78 -13.05 5.39
N ALA A 137 3.44 -12.51 4.22
CA ALA A 137 2.08 -12.25 3.78
C ALA A 137 1.82 -12.95 2.43
N LYS A 138 0.72 -13.71 2.33
CA LYS A 138 0.39 -14.43 1.09
C LYS A 138 0.01 -13.48 -0.06
N GLY A 139 -0.66 -12.36 0.26
CA GLY A 139 -1.22 -11.42 -0.72
C GLY A 139 -0.23 -10.42 -1.33
N GLY A 140 1.08 -10.63 -1.16
CA GLY A 140 2.10 -9.72 -1.68
C GLY A 140 2.20 -8.42 -0.89
N ILE A 141 3.41 -7.99 -0.53
CA ILE A 141 3.68 -6.75 0.20
C ILE A 141 3.81 -5.62 -0.82
N TYR A 142 2.88 -4.68 -0.76
CA TYR A 142 2.85 -3.50 -1.61
C TYR A 142 3.68 -2.36 -1.00
N ARG A 143 3.49 -2.13 0.31
CA ARG A 143 4.14 -1.07 1.08
C ARG A 143 4.05 -1.41 2.55
N TYR A 144 5.00 -0.92 3.34
CA TYR A 144 4.83 -0.82 4.78
C TYR A 144 5.13 0.59 5.25
N ASP A 145 4.38 1.00 6.27
CA ASP A 145 4.55 2.27 6.95
C ASP A 145 4.74 1.99 8.44
N PHE A 146 5.67 2.70 9.08
CA PHE A 146 5.96 2.55 10.49
C PHE A 146 6.00 3.91 11.18
N THR A 147 5.45 4.00 12.38
CA THR A 147 5.36 5.26 13.12
C THR A 147 6.66 5.66 13.84
N GLY A 148 7.64 4.75 13.94
CA GLY A 148 8.94 5.01 14.56
C GLY A 148 10.11 4.80 13.60
N SER A 149 11.30 4.67 14.17
CA SER A 149 12.50 4.29 13.41
C SER A 149 12.59 2.77 13.27
N LEU A 150 12.90 2.30 12.06
CA LEU A 150 13.17 0.90 11.79
C LEU A 150 14.43 0.73 10.97
N ASN A 151 15.01 -0.46 11.02
CA ASN A 151 16.04 -0.92 10.11
C ASN A 151 15.50 -2.14 9.34
N VAL A 152 15.60 -2.12 8.02
CA VAL A 152 15.15 -3.21 7.16
C VAL A 152 16.30 -4.20 7.01
N LEU A 153 16.15 -5.40 7.56
CA LEU A 153 17.15 -6.47 7.42
C LEU A 153 16.95 -7.26 6.12
N GLN A 154 15.69 -7.51 5.77
CA GLN A 154 15.31 -8.21 4.55
C GLN A 154 13.94 -7.73 4.08
N GLU A 155 13.77 -7.64 2.77
CA GLU A 155 12.55 -7.22 2.12
C GLU A 155 12.39 -7.97 0.79
N ASP A 156 11.21 -8.54 0.58
CA ASP A 156 10.78 -9.20 -0.65
C ASP A 156 9.25 -9.00 -0.80
N SER A 157 8.73 -9.35 -1.96
CA SER A 157 7.33 -9.34 -2.35
C SER A 157 6.41 -10.08 -1.40
N LYS A 158 6.88 -11.04 -0.59
CA LYS A 158 6.04 -11.77 0.37
C LYS A 158 6.55 -11.73 1.81
N SER A 159 7.77 -11.25 2.04
CA SER A 159 8.38 -11.31 3.36
C SER A 159 9.16 -10.06 3.69
N ILE A 160 9.01 -9.58 4.92
CA ILE A 160 9.84 -8.52 5.48
C ILE A 160 10.40 -8.96 6.82
N THR A 161 11.67 -8.64 7.04
CA THR A 161 12.36 -8.76 8.32
C THR A 161 12.82 -7.37 8.72
N LEU A 162 12.24 -6.86 9.80
CA LEU A 162 12.49 -5.52 10.32
C LEU A 162 13.11 -5.62 11.71
N LYS A 163 14.01 -4.69 12.01
CA LYS A 163 14.60 -4.52 13.32
C LYS A 163 14.21 -3.15 13.86
N ILE A 164 13.54 -3.14 15.00
CA ILE A 164 12.92 -1.95 15.58
C ILE A 164 13.53 -1.74 16.96
N LEU A 165 14.06 -0.54 17.18
CA LEU A 165 14.54 -0.11 18.49
C LEU A 165 13.44 0.71 19.16
N ASN A 166 12.89 0.19 20.25
CA ASN A 166 11.92 0.92 21.06
C ASN A 166 12.67 1.53 22.25
N GLU A 167 12.85 2.84 22.20
CA GLU A 167 13.36 3.61 23.31
C GLU A 167 12.33 3.65 24.45
N SER A 168 12.82 3.73 25.70
CA SER A 168 11.97 3.87 26.87
C SER A 168 11.18 5.18 26.79
N GLY A 169 9.84 5.09 26.82
CA GLY A 169 8.97 6.27 26.92
C GLY A 169 8.32 6.74 25.61
N ASN A 170 8.62 6.14 24.47
CA ASN A 170 7.92 6.44 23.23
C ASN A 170 6.59 5.68 23.20
N SER A 171 5.54 6.33 22.69
CA SER A 171 4.19 5.76 22.56
C SER A 171 4.19 4.41 21.86
N ASP A 172 3.05 3.71 21.89
CA ASP A 172 2.88 2.53 21.05
C ASP A 172 3.23 2.85 19.61
N GLN A 173 3.86 1.89 18.94
CA GLN A 173 4.26 2.00 17.55
C GLN A 173 3.38 1.11 16.68
N ILE A 174 3.09 1.56 15.48
CA ILE A 174 2.22 0.83 14.55
C ILE A 174 3.00 0.55 13.28
N LEU A 175 3.10 -0.73 12.94
CA LEU A 175 3.55 -1.19 11.63
C LEU A 175 2.32 -1.55 10.80
N ALA A 176 2.09 -0.81 9.73
CA ALA A 176 1.06 -1.10 8.75
C ALA A 176 1.71 -1.73 7.51
N VAL A 177 1.31 -2.94 7.13
CA VAL A 177 1.81 -3.65 5.95
C VAL A 177 0.66 -3.84 4.98
N LYS A 178 0.64 -3.00 3.94
CA LYS A 178 -0.37 -3.00 2.87
C LYS A 178 -0.09 -4.12 1.88
N THR A 179 -1.13 -4.84 1.47
CA THR A 179 -1.02 -5.96 0.52
C THR A 179 -1.59 -5.61 -0.84
N VAL A 180 -1.06 -6.26 -1.89
CA VAL A 180 -1.59 -6.13 -3.26
C VAL A 180 -2.93 -6.87 -3.34
N ASP A 181 -2.95 -8.13 -2.92
CA ASP A 181 -4.14 -8.98 -2.93
C ASP A 181 -4.83 -9.02 -1.56
N PRO A 182 -6.17 -9.15 -1.52
CA PRO A 182 -6.95 -9.28 -0.29
C PRO A 182 -6.79 -10.70 0.29
N SER A 183 -5.69 -10.98 1.00
CA SER A 183 -5.48 -12.26 1.66
C SER A 183 -5.04 -12.10 3.12
N PRO A 184 -5.87 -12.53 4.09
CA PRO A 184 -5.53 -12.48 5.51
C PRO A 184 -4.51 -13.54 5.93
N ASN A 185 -4.04 -14.41 5.03
CA ASN A 185 -3.05 -15.44 5.34
C ASN A 185 -1.66 -14.82 5.57
N PHE A 186 -1.12 -15.01 6.78
CA PHE A 186 0.21 -14.54 7.17
C PHE A 186 0.96 -15.55 8.05
N LYS A 187 2.26 -15.33 8.22
CA LYS A 187 3.05 -15.88 9.34
C LYS A 187 3.81 -14.73 9.99
N LEU A 188 3.71 -14.59 11.30
CA LEU A 188 4.40 -13.54 12.06
C LEU A 188 5.21 -14.17 13.19
N GLN A 189 6.47 -13.78 13.28
CA GLN A 189 7.35 -14.04 14.42
C GLN A 189 7.88 -12.70 14.94
N ILE A 190 7.81 -12.53 16.27
CA ILE A 190 8.36 -11.36 16.97
C ILE A 190 9.42 -11.88 17.94
N LEU A 191 10.64 -11.34 17.86
CA LEU A 191 11.70 -11.60 18.83
C LEU A 191 11.97 -10.30 19.60
N LYS A 192 11.73 -10.30 20.91
CA LYS A 192 12.09 -9.20 21.81
C LYS A 192 13.39 -9.53 22.52
N ASN A 193 14.43 -8.73 22.28
CA ASN A 193 15.79 -8.96 22.79
C ASN A 193 16.27 -10.40 22.52
N GLY A 194 16.01 -10.90 21.30
CA GLY A 194 16.37 -12.25 20.86
C GLY A 194 15.46 -13.38 21.34
N ARG A 195 14.44 -13.12 22.18
CA ARG A 195 13.50 -14.14 22.68
C ARG A 195 12.13 -14.02 22.02
N PRO A 196 11.44 -15.13 21.69
CA PRO A 196 10.08 -15.06 21.16
C PRO A 196 9.12 -14.27 22.05
N GLU A 197 8.39 -13.32 21.47
CA GLU A 197 7.33 -12.54 22.11
C GLU A 197 5.98 -12.95 21.51
N TYR A 198 5.03 -13.32 22.38
CA TYR A 198 3.66 -13.62 21.94
C TYR A 198 2.92 -12.37 21.50
N TYR A 199 2.02 -12.51 20.54
CA TYR A 199 1.13 -11.47 20.08
C TYR A 199 -0.32 -11.93 20.10
N ARG A 200 -1.24 -10.98 20.01
CA ARG A 200 -2.68 -11.22 19.93
C ARG A 200 -3.18 -11.02 18.51
N VAL A 201 -4.20 -11.78 18.11
CA VAL A 201 -4.80 -11.71 16.78
C VAL A 201 -6.32 -11.70 16.81
N GLY A 202 -6.90 -11.07 15.79
CA GLY A 202 -8.33 -11.10 15.50
C GLY A 202 -9.20 -10.34 16.50
N LYS A 203 -10.52 -10.41 16.30
CA LYS A 203 -11.50 -9.57 17.01
C LYS A 203 -11.35 -9.60 18.53
N TRP A 204 -11.12 -10.80 19.09
CA TRP A 204 -11.07 -11.05 20.52
C TRP A 204 -9.65 -11.09 21.11
N GLY A 205 -8.61 -10.96 20.27
CA GLY A 205 -7.22 -10.95 20.73
C GLY A 205 -6.72 -12.30 21.24
N ILE A 206 -6.92 -13.35 20.45
CA ILE A 206 -6.41 -14.71 20.76
C ILE A 206 -4.89 -14.67 20.72
N ARG A 207 -4.22 -15.30 21.69
CA ARG A 207 -2.76 -15.35 21.76
C ARG A 207 -2.20 -16.26 20.65
N SER A 208 -1.06 -15.87 20.08
CA SER A 208 -0.50 -16.46 18.86
C SER A 208 -0.16 -17.96 18.94
N ASP A 209 0.17 -18.46 20.13
CA ASP A 209 0.40 -19.89 20.39
C ASP A 209 -0.85 -20.74 20.20
N VAL A 210 -2.03 -20.21 20.53
CA VAL A 210 -3.32 -20.89 20.34
C VAL A 210 -3.93 -20.57 18.98
N ALA A 211 -3.70 -19.35 18.47
CA ALA A 211 -4.34 -18.88 17.25
C ALA A 211 -3.89 -19.62 15.97
N THR A 212 -2.73 -20.28 15.99
CA THR A 212 -2.16 -20.91 14.79
C THR A 212 -3.11 -21.93 14.17
N GLU A 213 -3.75 -22.79 14.98
CA GLU A 213 -4.70 -23.79 14.49
C GLU A 213 -5.98 -23.14 13.94
N ILE A 214 -6.50 -22.14 14.65
CA ILE A 214 -7.71 -21.40 14.23
C ILE A 214 -7.47 -20.71 12.89
N LEU A 215 -6.31 -20.08 12.69
CA LEU A 215 -6.00 -19.36 11.45
C LEU A 215 -5.70 -20.28 10.27
N LEU A 216 -5.39 -21.56 10.51
CA LEU A 216 -5.27 -22.55 9.44
C LEU A 216 -6.64 -22.92 8.85
N THR A 217 -7.68 -22.97 9.68
CA THR A 217 -9.04 -23.31 9.25
C THR A 217 -9.90 -22.08 8.92
N GLU A 218 -9.72 -20.99 9.66
CA GLU A 218 -10.50 -19.75 9.58
C GLU A 218 -9.57 -18.51 9.52
N PRO A 219 -8.83 -18.31 8.41
CA PRO A 219 -7.88 -17.21 8.28
C PRO A 219 -8.56 -15.83 8.33
N ASP A 220 -9.84 -15.73 7.98
CA ASP A 220 -10.62 -14.48 8.05
C ASP A 220 -10.91 -14.01 9.48
N TYR A 221 -10.58 -14.81 10.51
CA TYR A 221 -10.73 -14.39 11.90
C TYR A 221 -9.92 -13.11 12.24
N VAL A 222 -8.87 -12.81 11.48
CA VAL A 222 -8.10 -11.56 11.61
C VAL A 222 -8.65 -10.40 10.79
N SER A 223 -9.57 -10.63 9.87
CA SER A 223 -10.15 -9.64 8.97
C SER A 223 -11.16 -8.75 9.70
N LEU A 224 -10.86 -7.46 9.85
CA LEU A 224 -11.69 -6.49 10.60
C LEU A 224 -11.80 -5.15 9.89
N GLY A 225 -13.04 -4.64 9.77
CA GLY A 225 -13.30 -3.27 9.31
C GLY A 225 -13.07 -2.18 10.36
N LYS A 226 -12.70 -2.54 11.59
CA LYS A 226 -12.44 -1.60 12.70
C LYS A 226 -11.44 -2.18 13.70
N ASN A 227 -10.93 -1.32 14.58
CA ASN A 227 -9.99 -1.73 15.62
C ASN A 227 -10.57 -2.86 16.51
N PRO A 228 -9.76 -3.89 16.84
CA PRO A 228 -10.21 -5.01 17.67
C PRO A 228 -10.43 -4.60 19.14
N TYR A 229 -11.09 -5.48 19.91
CA TYR A 229 -11.34 -5.26 21.33
C TYR A 229 -10.02 -5.16 22.11
N ARG A 230 -9.90 -4.18 23.01
CA ARG A 230 -8.68 -3.87 23.79
C ARG A 230 -7.43 -3.60 22.94
N TYR A 231 -7.60 -3.23 21.66
CA TYR A 231 -6.48 -2.95 20.77
C TYR A 231 -5.53 -1.90 21.37
N ALA A 232 -6.03 -0.78 21.88
CA ALA A 232 -5.21 0.30 22.45
C ALA A 232 -4.70 0.03 23.87
N SER A 233 -5.38 -0.82 24.65
CA SER A 233 -5.04 -1.10 26.05
C SER A 233 -4.22 -2.39 26.22
N SER A 234 -3.91 -3.10 25.14
CA SER A 234 -3.18 -4.37 25.20
C SER A 234 -1.70 -4.12 25.52
N GLU A 235 -1.17 -4.77 26.56
CA GLU A 235 0.26 -4.76 26.88
C GLU A 235 1.08 -5.73 26.01
N THR A 236 0.40 -6.59 25.25
CA THR A 236 1.03 -7.47 24.26
C THR A 236 0.85 -6.90 22.86
N PRO A 237 1.79 -7.15 21.93
CA PRO A 237 1.59 -6.84 20.52
C PRO A 237 0.25 -7.37 19.99
N PHE A 238 -0.35 -6.64 19.05
CA PHE A 238 -1.66 -6.98 18.52
C PHE A 238 -1.67 -6.80 17.00
N LEU A 239 -2.04 -7.86 16.28
CA LEU A 239 -2.17 -7.88 14.84
C LEU A 239 -3.63 -8.04 14.42
N TYR A 240 -4.06 -7.27 13.43
CA TYR A 240 -5.28 -7.56 12.68
C TYR A 240 -5.09 -7.21 11.21
N TYR A 241 -5.94 -7.79 10.35
CA TYR A 241 -5.98 -7.51 8.93
C TYR A 241 -7.15 -6.56 8.66
N HIS A 242 -6.83 -5.33 8.27
CA HIS A 242 -7.84 -4.35 7.92
C HIS A 242 -8.29 -4.54 6.48
N THR A 243 -9.59 -4.73 6.31
CA THR A 243 -10.27 -4.81 5.02
C THR A 243 -10.75 -3.42 4.61
N GLY A 244 -9.84 -2.62 4.06
CA GLY A 244 -10.14 -1.28 3.52
C GLY A 244 -10.79 -1.33 2.13
N PHE A 245 -10.56 -2.42 1.40
CA PHE A 245 -11.33 -2.85 0.24
C PHE A 245 -12.29 -3.94 0.73
N SER A 246 -13.58 -3.76 0.49
CA SER A 246 -14.68 -4.69 0.72
C SER A 246 -14.32 -6.17 0.44
N GLY A 247 -13.78 -6.86 1.44
CA GLY A 247 -13.72 -8.32 1.53
C GLY A 247 -14.93 -8.91 2.26
N GLY A 248 -15.81 -8.05 2.81
CA GLY A 248 -17.17 -8.43 3.16
C GLY A 248 -18.08 -7.98 2.04
N LYS A 249 -18.37 -8.88 1.09
CA LYS A 249 -19.21 -8.68 -0.12
C LYS A 249 -18.96 -7.36 -0.85
N GLU A 250 -18.28 -7.43 -2.00
CA GLU A 250 -18.39 -6.40 -3.03
C GLU A 250 -19.87 -5.99 -3.15
N THR A 251 -20.15 -4.69 -3.16
CA THR A 251 -21.52 -4.24 -3.42
C THR A 251 -21.92 -4.71 -4.81
N GLU A 252 -23.19 -5.06 -5.04
CA GLU A 252 -23.64 -5.58 -6.34
C GLU A 252 -23.27 -4.64 -7.51
N GLU A 253 -23.17 -3.34 -7.22
CA GLU A 253 -22.72 -2.30 -8.14
C GLU A 253 -21.23 -2.40 -8.51
N GLU A 254 -20.35 -2.71 -7.55
CA GLU A 254 -18.90 -2.91 -7.78
C GLU A 254 -18.63 -4.21 -8.55
N VAL A 255 -19.36 -5.29 -8.23
CA VAL A 255 -19.32 -6.56 -8.98
C VAL A 255 -19.75 -6.34 -10.42
N ALA A 256 -20.88 -5.66 -10.62
CA ALA A 256 -21.44 -5.36 -11.94
C ALA A 256 -20.49 -4.47 -12.75
N MET A 257 -19.89 -3.46 -12.13
CA MET A 257 -18.93 -2.58 -12.78
C MET A 257 -17.63 -3.33 -13.15
N GLY A 258 -17.14 -4.21 -12.28
CA GLY A 258 -15.99 -5.07 -12.57
C GLY A 258 -16.24 -6.04 -13.73
N GLN A 259 -17.45 -6.59 -13.83
CA GLN A 259 -17.86 -7.43 -14.96
C GLN A 259 -17.96 -6.63 -16.26
N GLU A 260 -18.51 -5.42 -16.24
CA GLU A 260 -18.60 -4.57 -17.42
C GLU A 260 -17.23 -4.07 -17.90
N VAL A 261 -16.34 -3.67 -16.97
CA VAL A 261 -14.96 -3.31 -17.32
C VAL A 261 -14.22 -4.51 -17.94
N ARG A 262 -14.42 -5.72 -17.40
CA ARG A 262 -13.82 -6.93 -17.96
C ARG A 262 -14.32 -7.24 -19.37
N LYS A 263 -15.62 -7.08 -19.63
CA LYS A 263 -16.20 -7.20 -20.99
C LYS A 263 -15.63 -6.16 -21.96
N ILE A 264 -15.43 -4.92 -21.50
CA ILE A 264 -14.82 -3.87 -22.31
C ILE A 264 -13.38 -4.24 -22.67
N LEU A 265 -12.59 -4.71 -21.70
CA LEU A 265 -11.20 -5.13 -21.91
C LEU A 265 -11.10 -6.38 -22.81
N GLU A 266 -12.03 -7.32 -22.70
CA GLU A 266 -12.17 -8.45 -23.63
C GLU A 266 -12.53 -7.98 -25.04
N SER A 267 -13.47 -7.04 -25.17
CA SER A 267 -13.89 -6.48 -26.47
C SER A 267 -12.78 -5.70 -27.18
N TRP A 268 -11.86 -5.12 -26.40
CA TRP A 268 -10.66 -4.43 -26.90
C TRP A 268 -9.47 -5.36 -27.10
N GLY A 269 -9.62 -6.66 -26.81
CA GLY A 269 -8.61 -7.68 -27.05
C GLY A 269 -7.46 -7.71 -26.03
N TYR A 270 -7.60 -7.05 -24.88
CA TYR A 270 -6.57 -7.03 -23.82
C TYR A 270 -6.60 -8.29 -22.93
N ILE A 271 -7.70 -9.04 -22.94
CA ILE A 271 -7.86 -10.29 -22.22
C ILE A 271 -8.33 -11.34 -23.22
N HIS A 272 -7.58 -12.44 -23.33
CA HIS A 272 -7.99 -13.62 -24.07
C HIS A 272 -8.28 -14.74 -23.06
N GLN A 273 -9.35 -15.50 -23.29
CA GLN A 273 -9.70 -16.67 -22.46
C GLN A 273 -8.60 -17.72 -22.49
#